data_AF-A0AB40AX37-F1
#
_entry.id   AF-A0AB40AX37-F1
#
_cell.length_a   1.000
_cell.length_b   1.000
_cell.length_c   1.000
_cell.angle_alpha   90.00
_cell.angle_beta   90.00
_cell.angle_gamma   90.00
#
_symmetry.space_group_name_H-M   'P 1'
#
loop_
_entity.id
_entity.type
_entity.pdbx_description
1 polymer ?
#
loop_
_entity_poly.entity_id
_entity_poly.type
_entity_poly.pdbx_seq_one_letter_code
_entity_poly.pdbx_strand_id
1 'polypeptide(L)'
;MPLGSAGNICNSPLFAEIAALTFALKECLKMKWKPMQIYTDCLNILKLISNPQGPTAWRLIDEACLLLRLLNSLQNPRIDLIDHEDNLIADHIANPAR
;
A
#
# COMPACT_ATOMS: atom_id res chain seq x y z
N MET A 1 -13.94 29.21 -11.53
CA MET A 1 -13.19 28.06 -12.07
C MET A 1 -13.95 26.81 -11.63
N PRO A 2 -14.39 25.91 -12.53
CA PRO A 2 -15.15 24.76 -12.09
C PRO A 2 -14.21 23.81 -11.32
N LEU A 3 -14.65 23.42 -10.13
CA LEU A 3 -14.05 22.37 -9.32
C LEU A 3 -14.06 21.09 -10.15
N GLY A 4 -12.89 20.73 -10.68
CA GLY A 4 -12.68 19.44 -11.34
C GLY A 4 -13.08 18.34 -10.39
N SER A 5 -13.96 17.46 -10.86
CA SER A 5 -14.55 16.34 -10.15
C SER A 5 -13.55 15.71 -9.19
N ALA A 6 -13.83 15.78 -7.89
CA ALA A 6 -13.28 14.88 -6.89
C ALA A 6 -13.82 13.47 -7.20
N GLY A 7 -13.33 12.87 -8.28
CA GLY A 7 -13.61 11.49 -8.62
C GLY A 7 -13.17 10.65 -7.44
N ASN A 8 -14.10 9.89 -6.88
CA ASN A 8 -13.94 9.04 -5.70
C ASN A 8 -12.53 8.47 -5.60
N ILE A 9 -11.70 9.10 -4.78
CA ILE A 9 -10.31 8.68 -4.53
C ILE A 9 -10.31 7.26 -3.92
N CYS A 10 -11.39 6.92 -3.19
CA CYS A 10 -11.66 5.58 -2.65
C CYS A 10 -11.78 4.47 -3.71
N ASN A 11 -12.08 4.82 -4.97
CA ASN A 11 -12.17 3.85 -6.08
C ASN A 11 -10.87 3.78 -6.91
N SER A 12 -9.82 4.47 -6.48
CA SER A 12 -8.52 4.38 -7.13
C SER A 12 -7.89 3.00 -6.87
N PRO A 13 -7.38 2.30 -7.90
CA PRO A 13 -6.63 1.05 -7.70
C PRO A 13 -5.51 1.23 -6.66
N LEU A 14 -4.81 2.36 -6.71
CA LEU A 14 -3.74 2.65 -5.75
C LEU A 14 -4.24 2.79 -4.30
N PHE A 15 -5.45 3.31 -4.09
CA PHE A 15 -6.03 3.37 -2.75
C PHE A 15 -6.26 1.97 -2.20
N ALA A 16 -6.82 1.06 -3.02
CA ALA A 16 -7.05 -0.33 -2.65
C ALA A 16 -5.73 -1.05 -2.31
N GLU A 17 -4.69 -0.83 -3.10
CA GLU A 17 -3.33 -1.36 -2.87
C GLU A 17 -2.75 -0.90 -1.52
N ILE A 18 -2.82 0.40 -1.24
CA ILE A 18 -2.33 0.96 0.04
C ILE A 18 -3.15 0.43 1.21
N ALA A 19 -4.47 0.32 1.07
CA ALA A 19 -5.36 -0.19 2.10
C ALA A 19 -5.09 -1.68 2.40
N ALA A 20 -4.92 -2.50 1.36
CA ALA A 20 -4.59 -3.92 1.48
C ALA A 20 -3.25 -4.11 2.22
N LEU A 21 -2.22 -3.38 1.81
CA LEU A 21 -0.92 -3.45 2.46
C LEU A 21 -0.97 -2.95 3.91
N THR A 22 -1.68 -1.85 4.17
CA THR A 22 -1.88 -1.31 5.52
C THR A 22 -2.56 -2.32 6.44
N PHE A 23 -3.57 -3.04 5.93
CA PHE A 23 -4.25 -4.09 6.67
C PHE A 23 -3.30 -5.25 6.98
N ALA A 24 -2.59 -5.76 5.97
CA ALA A 24 -1.62 -6.85 6.15
C ALA A 24 -0.57 -6.52 7.22
N LEU A 25 -0.03 -5.29 7.20
CA LEU A 25 0.95 -4.82 8.18
C LEU A 25 0.38 -4.75 9.61
N LYS A 26 -0.88 -4.31 9.77
CA LYS A 26 -1.54 -4.28 11.08
C LYS A 26 -1.69 -5.68 11.66
N GLU A 27 -2.13 -6.65 10.86
CA GLU A 27 -2.27 -8.04 11.31
C GLU A 27 -0.90 -8.65 11.67
N CYS A 28 0.09 -8.43 10.82
CA CYS A 28 1.47 -8.81 11.06
C CYS A 28 2.04 -8.24 12.37
N LEU A 29 1.78 -6.97 12.66
CA LEU A 29 2.20 -6.30 13.90
C LEU A 29 1.49 -6.89 15.14
N LYS A 30 0.20 -7.22 15.05
CA LYS A 30 -0.53 -7.91 16.12
C LYS A 30 0.11 -9.26 16.44
N MET A 31 0.55 -9.99 15.41
CA MET A 31 1.22 -11.28 15.54
C MET A 31 2.69 -11.16 15.98
N LYS A 32 3.23 -9.94 16.12
CA LYS A 32 4.64 -9.65 16.47
C LYS A 32 5.65 -10.30 15.52
N TRP A 33 5.29 -10.50 14.26
CA TRP A 33 6.17 -11.11 13.26
C TRP A 33 7.35 -10.19 12.93
N LYS A 34 8.57 -10.66 13.19
CA LYS A 34 9.84 -9.97 12.87
C LYS A 34 10.94 -11.03 12.60
N PRO A 35 11.82 -10.85 11.59
CA PRO A 35 11.82 -9.78 10.57
C PRO A 35 10.69 -9.95 9.54
N MET A 36 10.34 -8.86 8.84
CA MET A 36 9.22 -8.83 7.90
C MET A 36 9.70 -8.59 6.48
N GLN A 37 9.26 -9.45 5.57
CA GLN A 37 9.45 -9.29 4.13
C GLN A 37 8.08 -9.13 3.48
N ILE A 38 7.94 -8.09 2.68
CA ILE A 38 6.70 -7.65 2.06
C ILE A 38 6.90 -7.79 0.56
N TYR A 39 5.97 -8.47 -0.09
CA TYR A 39 5.94 -8.62 -1.53
C TYR A 39 4.74 -7.86 -2.09
N THR A 40 4.94 -7.13 -3.18
CA THR A 40 3.89 -6.40 -3.88
C THR A 40 4.20 -6.38 -5.36
N ASP A 41 3.19 -6.44 -6.22
CA ASP A 41 3.30 -6.19 -7.66
C ASP A 41 3.00 -4.72 -8.03
N CYS A 42 2.65 -3.89 -7.03
CA CYS A 42 2.32 -2.48 -7.24
C CYS A 42 3.56 -1.59 -7.16
N LEU A 43 4.12 -1.24 -8.31
CA LEU A 43 5.26 -0.30 -8.42
C LEU A 43 5.00 1.07 -7.76
N ASN A 44 3.74 1.51 -7.73
CA ASN A 44 3.39 2.80 -7.12
C ASN A 44 3.56 2.80 -5.60
N ILE A 45 3.41 1.65 -4.92
CA ILE A 45 3.73 1.52 -3.50
C ILE A 45 5.23 1.75 -3.28
N LEU A 46 6.09 1.13 -4.09
CA LEU A 46 7.53 1.34 -3.98
C LEU A 46 7.91 2.81 -4.19
N LYS A 47 7.33 3.46 -5.21
CA LYS A 47 7.53 4.90 -5.45
C LYS A 47 7.06 5.76 -4.28
N LEU A 48 5.94 5.39 -3.65
CA LEU A 48 5.41 6.10 -2.48
C LEU A 48 6.37 6.01 -1.29
N ILE A 49 6.94 4.83 -1.05
CA ILE A 49 7.85 4.57 0.07
C ILE A 49 9.21 5.25 -0.16
N SER A 50 9.74 5.18 -1.39
CA SER A 50 11.00 5.82 -1.74
C SER A 50 10.90 7.34 -1.87
N ASN A 51 9.74 7.88 -2.26
CA ASN A 51 9.50 9.32 -2.37
C ASN A 51 8.13 9.72 -1.78
N PRO A 52 8.06 9.84 -0.45
CA PRO A 52 6.81 10.14 0.27
C PRO A 52 6.28 11.56 0.06
N GLN A 53 7.02 12.45 -0.62
CA GLN A 53 6.58 13.80 -0.98
C GLN A 53 6.21 13.93 -2.46
N GLY A 54 6.24 12.83 -3.22
CA GLY A 54 5.90 12.83 -4.64
C GLY A 54 4.39 12.93 -4.90
N PRO A 55 3.96 13.32 -6.12
CA PRO A 55 2.56 13.60 -6.47
C PRO A 55 1.59 12.43 -6.16
N THR A 56 2.09 11.20 -6.16
CA THR A 56 1.35 10.00 -5.73
C THR A 56 0.91 10.08 -4.27
N ALA A 57 1.77 10.55 -3.38
CA ALA A 57 1.48 10.72 -1.96
C ALA A 57 0.43 11.82 -1.74
N TRP A 58 0.50 12.92 -2.50
CA TRP A 58 -0.39 14.07 -2.33
C TRP A 58 -1.87 13.75 -2.59
N ARG A 59 -2.16 12.75 -3.43
CA ARG A 59 -3.54 12.32 -3.72
C ARG A 59 -4.14 11.42 -2.64
N LEU A 60 -3.31 10.86 -1.77
CA LEU A 60 -3.64 9.81 -0.79
C LEU A 60 -2.90 10.06 0.54
N ILE A 61 -2.81 11.33 0.95
CA ILE A 61 -1.89 11.77 2.03
C ILE A 61 -2.13 11.00 3.32
N ASP A 62 -3.37 10.83 3.73
CA ASP A 62 -3.70 10.22 5.02
C ASP A 62 -3.37 8.72 5.03
N GLU A 63 -3.74 7.99 3.97
CA GLU A 63 -3.45 6.56 3.84
C GLU A 63 -1.95 6.30 3.66
N ALA A 64 -1.27 7.11 2.85
CA ALA A 64 0.17 7.05 2.68
C ALA A 64 0.91 7.32 3.99
N CYS A 65 0.50 8.34 4.75
CA CYS A 65 1.10 8.65 6.05
C CYS A 65 0.91 7.50 7.04
N LEU A 66 -0.27 6.88 7.08
CA LEU A 66 -0.52 5.73 7.93
C LEU A 66 0.37 4.54 7.54
N LEU A 67 0.45 4.22 6.25
CA LEU A 67 1.30 3.13 5.75
C LEU A 67 2.78 3.36 6.12
N LEU A 68 3.31 4.55 5.85
CA LEU A 68 4.70 4.91 6.16
C LEU A 68 5.00 4.83 7.66
N ARG A 69 4.06 5.26 8.51
CA ARG A 69 4.19 5.13 9.97
C ARG A 69 4.28 3.68 10.42
N LEU A 70 3.47 2.78 9.83
CA LEU A 70 3.52 1.35 10.13
C LEU A 70 4.85 0.75 9.67
N LEU A 71 5.30 1.06 8.46
CA LEU A 71 6.57 0.57 7.93
C LEU A 71 7.77 1.03 8.79
N ASN A 72 7.78 2.29 9.22
CA ASN A 72 8.83 2.81 10.12
C ASN A 72 8.83 2.16 11.50
N SER A 73 7.71 1.56 11.93
CA SER A 73 7.65 0.82 13.20
C SER A 73 8.26 -0.59 13.11
N LEU A 74 8.50 -1.08 11.89
CA LEU A 74 9.13 -2.37 11.64
C LEU A 74 10.66 -2.23 11.71
N GLN A 75 11.32 -3.22 12.29
CA GLN A 75 12.79 -3.29 12.27
C GLN A 75 13.22 -3.81 10.90
N ASN A 76 13.64 -2.90 10.01
CA ASN A 76 14.15 -3.17 8.66
C ASN A 76 13.22 -4.06 7.81
N PRO A 77 11.99 -3.60 7.49
CA PRO A 77 11.16 -4.32 6.55
C PRO A 77 11.84 -4.37 5.17
N ARG A 78 11.89 -5.55 4.56
CA ARG A 78 12.25 -5.66 3.14
C ARG A 78 10.98 -5.60 2.31
N ILE A 79 11.03 -4.85 1.22
CA ILE A 79 9.90 -4.68 0.32
C ILE A 79 10.40 -4.95 -1.09
N ASP A 80 9.88 -6.01 -1.70
CA ASP A 80 10.30 -6.48 -3.01
C ASP A 80 9.15 -6.35 -4.01
N LEU A 81 9.47 -5.83 -5.20
CA LEU A 81 8.55 -5.90 -6.33
C LEU A 81 8.59 -7.33 -6.88
N ILE A 82 7.42 -7.95 -7.01
CA ILE A 82 7.26 -9.24 -7.67
C ILE A 82 6.37 -9.09 -8.90
N ASP A 83 6.43 -10.06 -9.80
CA ASP A 83 5.52 -10.10 -10.93
C ASP A 83 4.10 -10.42 -10.44
N HIS A 84 3.10 -9.93 -11.17
CA HIS A 84 1.68 -10.16 -10.84
C HIS A 84 1.36 -11.66 -10.75
N GLU A 85 1.98 -12.49 -11.59
CA GLU A 85 1.81 -13.94 -11.60
C GLU A 85 2.29 -14.62 -10.30
N ASP A 86 3.18 -13.97 -9.55
CA ASP A 86 3.65 -14.44 -8.25
C ASP A 86 2.79 -13.92 -7.09
N ASN A 87 1.92 -12.92 -7.32
CA ASN A 87 1.04 -12.32 -6.31
C ASN A 87 -0.42 -12.81 -6.37
N LEU A 88 -0.70 -13.85 -7.17
CA LEU A 88 -2.06 -14.32 -7.48
C LEU A 88 -2.90 -14.68 -6.24
N ILE A 89 -2.27 -15.14 -5.15
CA ILE A 89 -3.00 -15.44 -3.91
C ILE A 89 -3.57 -14.16 -3.30
N ALA A 90 -2.78 -13.09 -3.24
CA ALA A 90 -3.24 -11.81 -2.72
C ALA A 90 -4.33 -11.22 -3.62
N ASP A 91 -4.17 -11.30 -4.95
CA ASP A 91 -5.18 -10.87 -5.91
C ASP A 91 -6.49 -11.66 -5.79
N HIS A 92 -6.41 -12.97 -5.61
CA HIS A 92 -7.59 -13.81 -5.45
C HIS A 92 -8.38 -13.45 -4.19
N ILE A 93 -7.69 -13.03 -3.11
CA ILE A 93 -8.33 -12.55 -1.88
C ILE A 93 -8.90 -11.14 -2.06
N ALA A 94 -8.21 -10.27 -2.79
CA ALA A 94 -8.61 -8.88 -2.98
C ALA A 94 -9.77 -8.70 -3.98
N ASN A 95 -9.79 -9.47 -5.07
CA ASN A 95 -10.78 -9.39 -6.14
C ASN A 95 -12.25 -9.48 -5.67
N PRO A 96 -12.66 -10.41 -4.78
CA PRO A 96 -14.04 -10.46 -4.31
C PRO A 96 -14.40 -9.33 -3.33
N ALA A 97 -13.41 -8.62 -2.77
CA ALA A 97 -13.63 -7.51 -1.84
C ALA A 97 -13.73 -6.14 -2.55
N ARG A 98 -13.49 -6.11 -3.86
CA ARG A 98 -13.47 -4.92 -4.73
C ARG A 98 -14.81 -4.70 -5.42
#